data_AF-L0FBM8-F1
#
_entry.id   AF-L0FBM8-F1
#
_cell.length_a   1.000
_cell.length_b   1.000
_cell.length_c   1.000
_cell.angle_alpha   90.00
_cell.angle_beta   90.00
_cell.angle_gamma   90.00
#
_symmetry.space_group_name_H-M   'P 1'
#
loop_
_entity.id
_entity.type
_entity.pdbx_description
1 polymer ?
#
loop_
_entity_poly.entity_id
_entity_poly.type
_entity_poly.pdbx_seq_one_letter_code
_entity_poly.pdbx_strand_id
1 'polypeptide(L)'
;MWLPPKRWSALLAASFSLWLLGQAPVGAAPLTAEVDRLYGATRIETAIMISQEGWSEAQTVLLARGDAFPDSLVSVPLSKRYDAPILLTGSKGLDQEVLVEIQRLKASHVILLGGAGVMGTPISEALETAGLTWERIGGADRYETAALVADHLGGNGQVVLTSGENFPDALAIGPYAGITETPILLTKAQELPTITRHRLEGFGAYQLNEEAEAVTRTIVVGGEGVIAPTIVEGLTGMTRLSGKDRYATAAQAFLFTQEEFGTDPADASGEQRAFLVTGENFPDALVTGALAVKQNAHLFMSSHAGLPAITYSAMGNATENQLLVTMIGGEVILSDRVRGIVAGTLQPPYLLAGLTVVVDPGHGGKDVGAVGPSGSYEKNSTLPVGLNLTNLLRQAGAKVVMTRTGDVPPSGSSYVELKDLQTRVKIANQIRADVYVSIHNDAFSNPEAGGVTTYISAGNPRGEEGRKLATAVQQEVIKQVELQDRKVKTANFYVIKNTTMPAILVELGFISNPLEEKLIISPEFQQKAALGIYRGILIYRGY
;
A
#
# COMPACT_ATOMS: atom_id res chain seq x y z
N MET A 1 71.35 13.95 9.36
CA MET A 1 71.45 12.51 9.02
C MET A 1 70.63 12.29 7.76
N TRP A 2 71.35 12.08 6.65
CA TRP A 2 70.97 11.54 5.33
C TRP A 2 69.81 12.12 4.49
N LEU A 3 70.13 12.22 3.20
CA LEU A 3 69.48 12.90 2.08
C LEU A 3 68.31 12.11 1.43
N PRO A 4 67.48 12.77 0.59
CA PRO A 4 66.52 12.15 -0.35
C PRO A 4 67.28 11.58 -1.60
N PRO A 5 66.72 11.08 -2.76
CA PRO A 5 65.38 11.25 -3.34
C PRO A 5 64.82 10.08 -4.23
N LYS A 6 63.64 10.32 -4.83
CA LYS A 6 63.17 9.97 -6.21
C LYS A 6 63.45 8.59 -6.87
N ARG A 7 62.32 8.00 -7.30
CA ARG A 7 61.92 7.57 -8.68
C ARG A 7 61.87 6.06 -9.06
N TRP A 8 60.63 5.66 -9.40
CA TRP A 8 60.16 4.86 -10.57
C TRP A 8 60.75 3.46 -10.85
N SER A 9 59.86 2.45 -10.81
CA SER A 9 59.41 1.63 -11.96
C SER A 9 59.35 0.10 -11.73
N ALA A 10 58.28 -0.47 -12.30
CA ALA A 10 58.10 -1.83 -12.82
C ALA A 10 57.73 -3.02 -11.88
N LEU A 11 56.45 -3.38 -12.00
CA LEU A 11 55.91 -4.69 -12.38
C LEU A 11 56.21 -5.92 -11.51
N LEU A 12 55.13 -6.44 -10.90
CA LEU A 12 54.84 -7.87 -10.94
C LEU A 12 53.31 -8.06 -11.00
N ALA A 13 52.88 -8.64 -12.11
CA ALA A 13 51.53 -9.14 -12.33
C ALA A 13 51.35 -10.45 -11.56
N ALA A 14 50.21 -10.62 -10.88
CA ALA A 14 49.60 -11.92 -10.63
C ALA A 14 48.14 -11.75 -10.17
N SER A 15 47.23 -12.06 -11.10
CA SER A 15 45.95 -12.75 -10.88
C SER A 15 45.09 -12.34 -9.68
N PHE A 16 44.07 -11.52 -9.93
CA PHE A 16 42.75 -11.75 -9.32
C PHE A 16 41.77 -12.10 -10.44
N SER A 17 41.66 -13.40 -10.64
CA SER A 17 40.71 -14.05 -11.52
C SER A 17 39.28 -13.77 -11.05
N LEU A 18 38.44 -13.36 -12.01
CA LEU A 18 37.00 -13.60 -12.09
C LEU A 18 36.35 -14.26 -10.85
N TRP A 19 35.63 -13.45 -10.08
CA TRP A 19 34.37 -13.81 -9.42
C TRP A 19 33.32 -12.77 -9.79
N LEU A 20 32.97 -12.74 -11.08
CA LEU A 20 31.76 -12.13 -11.60
C LEU A 20 30.99 -13.23 -12.32
N LEU A 21 30.64 -14.28 -11.57
CA LEU A 21 29.73 -15.32 -12.01
C LEU A 21 28.46 -15.21 -11.17
N GLY A 22 27.40 -14.77 -11.84
CA GLY A 22 26.03 -15.14 -11.52
C GLY A 22 25.43 -14.53 -10.26
N GLN A 23 25.20 -13.21 -10.25
CA GLN A 23 23.92 -12.81 -9.68
C GLN A 23 22.86 -13.14 -10.72
N ALA A 24 22.18 -14.27 -10.49
CA ALA A 24 20.96 -14.59 -11.22
C ALA A 24 20.05 -13.35 -11.16
N PRO A 25 19.53 -12.87 -12.30
CA PRO A 25 18.73 -11.66 -12.29
C PRO A 25 17.44 -11.99 -11.54
N VAL A 26 17.33 -11.50 -10.29
CA VAL A 26 16.19 -11.69 -9.37
C VAL A 26 14.89 -11.60 -10.18
N GLY A 27 14.24 -12.75 -10.39
CA GLY A 27 12.86 -12.77 -10.88
C GLY A 27 12.00 -12.03 -9.87
N ALA A 28 10.74 -11.70 -10.19
CA ALA A 28 9.79 -11.68 -9.10
C ALA A 28 9.76 -13.12 -8.58
N ALA A 29 10.57 -13.40 -7.55
CA ALA A 29 10.52 -14.69 -6.90
C ALA A 29 9.09 -14.86 -6.38
N PRO A 30 8.55 -16.09 -6.35
CA PRO A 30 7.38 -16.34 -5.51
C PRO A 30 7.64 -15.72 -4.13
N LEU A 31 6.60 -15.26 -3.42
CA LEU A 31 6.79 -14.69 -2.07
C LEU A 31 7.65 -15.61 -1.19
N THR A 32 7.55 -16.94 -1.40
CA THR A 32 8.34 -17.96 -0.69
C THR A 32 8.33 -17.77 0.82
N ALA A 33 7.24 -17.20 1.34
CA ALA A 33 7.09 -16.95 2.74
C ALA A 33 6.93 -18.29 3.47
N GLU A 34 7.43 -18.34 4.70
CA GLU A 34 7.04 -19.40 5.62
C GLU A 34 5.61 -19.11 6.06
N VAL A 35 4.73 -20.12 6.03
CA VAL A 35 3.29 -19.91 6.25
C VAL A 35 2.74 -20.79 7.35
N ASP A 36 2.39 -20.14 8.45
CA ASP A 36 1.64 -20.69 9.57
C ASP A 36 0.16 -20.33 9.50
N ARG A 37 -0.64 -20.97 10.35
CA ARG A 37 -2.08 -20.68 10.47
C ARG A 37 -2.51 -20.72 11.93
N LEU A 38 -3.24 -19.69 12.35
CA LEU A 38 -3.80 -19.56 13.68
C LEU A 38 -5.33 -19.43 13.60
N TYR A 39 -6.07 -20.41 14.15
CA TYR A 39 -7.53 -20.44 14.03
C TYR A 39 -8.18 -21.42 15.01
N GLY A 40 -9.39 -21.07 15.44
CA GLY A 40 -10.29 -21.96 16.19
C GLY A 40 -11.49 -22.41 15.38
N ALA A 41 -12.32 -23.28 15.96
CA ALA A 41 -13.58 -23.70 15.35
C ALA A 41 -14.59 -22.55 15.31
N THR A 42 -14.45 -21.58 16.20
CA THR A 42 -15.28 -20.36 16.26
C THR A 42 -14.42 -19.10 16.30
N ARG A 43 -15.03 -17.94 16.06
CA ARG A 43 -14.37 -16.63 16.21
C ARG A 43 -13.92 -16.36 17.66
N ILE A 44 -14.62 -16.92 18.63
CA ILE A 44 -14.27 -16.80 20.05
C ILE A 44 -13.00 -17.60 20.33
N GLU A 45 -12.96 -18.86 19.87
CA GLU A 45 -11.76 -19.70 19.97
C GLU A 45 -10.58 -19.11 19.21
N THR A 46 -10.78 -18.52 18.01
CA THR A 46 -9.74 -17.81 17.28
C THR A 46 -9.20 -16.62 18.07
N ALA A 47 -10.07 -15.82 18.71
CA ALA A 47 -9.65 -14.71 19.56
C ALA A 47 -8.86 -15.18 20.79
N ILE A 48 -9.26 -16.30 21.40
CA ILE A 48 -8.53 -16.94 22.51
C ILE A 48 -7.13 -17.39 22.06
N MET A 49 -7.01 -18.00 20.88
CA MET A 49 -5.69 -18.40 20.36
C MET A 49 -4.80 -17.22 19.99
N ILE A 50 -5.36 -16.14 19.46
CA ILE A 50 -4.64 -14.88 19.24
C ILE A 50 -4.14 -14.29 20.57
N SER A 51 -4.95 -14.37 21.62
CA SER A 51 -4.54 -13.99 22.97
C SER A 51 -3.38 -14.85 23.49
N GLN A 52 -3.45 -16.17 23.31
CA GLN A 52 -2.40 -17.11 23.74
C GLN A 52 -1.08 -16.92 22.99
N GLU A 53 -1.15 -16.54 21.72
CA GLU A 53 0.01 -16.24 20.88
C GLU A 53 0.71 -14.93 21.28
N GLY A 54 -0.05 -13.89 21.64
CA GLY A 54 0.52 -12.58 21.96
C GLY A 54 0.83 -12.32 23.43
N TRP A 55 0.14 -13.00 24.35
CA TRP A 55 0.15 -12.68 25.78
C TRP A 55 0.26 -13.93 26.65
N SER A 56 1.39 -14.07 27.35
CA SER A 56 1.52 -15.05 28.44
C SER A 56 0.74 -14.61 29.68
N GLU A 57 0.65 -13.30 29.92
CA GLU A 57 -0.18 -12.63 30.92
C GLU A 57 -0.62 -11.25 30.41
N ALA A 58 -1.73 -10.74 30.94
CA ALA A 58 -2.22 -9.39 30.67
C ALA A 58 -3.05 -8.91 31.87
N GLN A 59 -2.77 -7.72 32.40
CA GLN A 59 -3.52 -7.16 33.53
C GLN A 59 -4.97 -6.77 33.14
N THR A 60 -5.13 -6.33 31.90
CA THR A 60 -6.39 -5.85 31.31
C THR A 60 -6.76 -6.71 30.11
N VAL A 61 -8.06 -6.92 29.92
CA VAL A 61 -8.64 -7.53 28.71
C VAL A 61 -9.66 -6.57 28.10
N LEU A 62 -9.58 -6.36 26.77
CA LEU A 62 -10.65 -5.69 26.03
C LEU A 62 -11.68 -6.74 25.61
N LEU A 63 -12.94 -6.57 26.00
CA LEU A 63 -14.01 -7.53 25.68
C LEU A 63 -15.02 -6.91 24.73
N ALA A 64 -15.23 -7.57 23.59
CA ALA A 64 -16.19 -7.16 22.57
C ALA A 64 -17.17 -8.28 22.22
N ARG A 65 -18.25 -7.95 21.52
CA ARG A 65 -19.20 -8.93 21.02
C ARG A 65 -18.75 -9.54 19.70
N GLY A 66 -18.67 -10.86 19.64
CA GLY A 66 -18.25 -11.57 18.44
C GLY A 66 -19.25 -11.47 17.28
N ASP A 67 -20.55 -11.32 17.56
CA ASP A 67 -21.64 -11.27 16.59
C ASP A 67 -22.15 -9.84 16.30
N ALA A 68 -21.68 -8.83 17.04
CA ALA A 68 -22.01 -7.41 16.87
C ALA A 68 -20.82 -6.54 17.31
N PHE A 69 -19.84 -6.37 16.42
CA PHE A 69 -18.55 -5.72 16.72
C PHE A 69 -18.31 -4.32 16.11
N PRO A 70 -19.31 -3.54 15.62
CA PRO A 70 -19.00 -2.22 15.06
C PRO A 70 -18.40 -1.25 16.08
N ASP A 71 -18.72 -1.47 17.36
CA ASP A 71 -18.25 -0.66 18.49
C ASP A 71 -16.77 -0.91 18.82
N SER A 72 -16.25 -2.08 18.47
CA SER A 72 -14.87 -2.48 18.81
C SER A 72 -13.86 -2.23 17.69
N LEU A 73 -14.27 -1.80 16.49
CA LEU A 73 -13.37 -1.58 15.35
C LEU A 73 -12.24 -0.58 15.61
N VAL A 74 -12.46 0.32 16.55
CA VAL A 74 -11.57 1.42 16.93
C VAL A 74 -10.67 1.06 18.12
N SER A 75 -10.67 -0.21 18.55
CA SER A 75 -10.03 -0.63 19.81
C SER A 75 -8.56 -1.04 19.69
N VAL A 76 -8.02 -1.20 18.49
CA VAL A 76 -6.60 -1.59 18.31
C VAL A 76 -5.61 -0.60 18.99
N PRO A 77 -5.78 0.73 18.89
CA PRO A 77 -4.96 1.67 19.66
C PRO A 77 -5.13 1.52 21.18
N LEU A 78 -6.33 1.21 21.65
CA LEU A 78 -6.60 0.98 23.07
C LEU A 78 -5.92 -0.32 23.56
N SER A 79 -5.88 -1.35 22.72
CA SER A 79 -5.17 -2.60 22.99
C SER A 79 -3.68 -2.34 23.17
N LYS A 80 -3.07 -1.50 22.32
CA LYS A 80 -1.67 -1.09 22.47
C LYS A 80 -1.43 -0.37 23.80
N ARG A 81 -2.28 0.60 24.14
CA ARG A 81 -2.16 1.40 25.37
C ARG A 81 -2.12 0.55 26.64
N TYR A 82 -3.00 -0.45 26.72
CA TYR A 82 -3.11 -1.32 27.89
C TYR A 82 -2.27 -2.60 27.79
N ASP A 83 -1.54 -2.80 26.70
CA ASP A 83 -0.91 -4.08 26.35
C ASP A 83 -1.87 -5.27 26.55
N ALA A 84 -3.09 -5.13 26.02
CA ALA A 84 -4.22 -6.01 26.32
C ALA A 84 -4.73 -6.74 25.08
N PRO A 85 -5.02 -8.06 25.16
CA PRO A 85 -5.70 -8.76 24.07
C PRO A 85 -7.15 -8.29 23.93
N ILE A 86 -7.69 -8.44 22.72
CA ILE A 86 -9.12 -8.28 22.44
C ILE A 86 -9.75 -9.67 22.41
N LEU A 87 -10.64 -9.96 23.36
CA LEU A 87 -11.43 -11.19 23.41
C LEU A 87 -12.86 -10.94 22.91
N LEU A 88 -13.50 -12.01 22.42
CA LEU A 88 -14.87 -11.97 21.91
C LEU A 88 -15.78 -12.83 22.77
N THR A 89 -16.99 -12.36 23.03
CA THR A 89 -18.06 -13.13 23.68
C THR A 89 -19.36 -13.07 22.87
N GLY A 90 -20.24 -14.03 23.09
CA GLY A 90 -21.57 -14.11 22.48
C GLY A 90 -22.59 -13.16 23.10
N SER A 91 -23.78 -13.13 22.52
CA SER A 91 -24.88 -12.23 22.94
C SER A 91 -25.63 -12.68 24.20
N LYS A 92 -25.39 -13.89 24.70
CA LYS A 92 -26.11 -14.46 25.85
C LYS A 92 -25.44 -14.19 27.19
N GLY A 93 -24.23 -13.65 27.21
CA GLY A 93 -23.43 -13.48 28.41
C GLY A 93 -21.94 -13.67 28.13
N LEU A 94 -21.16 -13.74 29.21
CA LEU A 94 -19.73 -14.08 29.13
C LEU A 94 -19.58 -15.59 28.87
N ASP A 95 -19.00 -15.97 27.73
CA ASP A 95 -18.74 -17.37 27.42
C ASP A 95 -17.70 -17.95 28.39
N GLN A 96 -17.93 -19.19 28.81
CA GLN A 96 -17.10 -19.84 29.83
C GLN A 96 -15.63 -19.99 29.39
N GLU A 97 -15.40 -20.25 28.11
CA GLU A 97 -14.05 -20.32 27.53
C GLU A 97 -13.32 -18.98 27.58
N VAL A 98 -14.05 -17.87 27.43
CA VAL A 98 -13.49 -16.51 27.55
C VAL A 98 -13.11 -16.23 28.99
N LEU A 99 -13.95 -16.62 29.96
CA LEU A 99 -13.62 -16.49 31.37
C LEU A 99 -12.37 -17.30 31.74
N VAL A 100 -12.23 -18.52 31.21
CA VAL A 100 -11.02 -19.34 31.40
C VAL A 100 -9.79 -18.64 30.82
N GLU A 101 -9.90 -18.02 29.64
CA GLU A 101 -8.79 -17.27 29.04
C GLU A 101 -8.42 -16.01 29.85
N ILE A 102 -9.40 -15.25 30.35
CA ILE A 102 -9.18 -14.12 31.27
C ILE A 102 -8.41 -14.58 32.52
N GLN A 103 -8.77 -15.74 33.08
CA GLN A 103 -8.07 -16.33 34.23
C GLN A 103 -6.66 -16.80 33.88
N ARG A 104 -6.46 -17.40 32.70
CA ARG A 104 -5.13 -17.81 32.20
C ARG A 104 -4.19 -16.61 32.09
N LEU A 105 -4.69 -15.50 31.58
CA LEU A 105 -3.98 -14.23 31.47
C LEU A 105 -3.68 -13.58 32.84
N LYS A 106 -4.33 -14.06 33.92
CA LYS A 106 -4.33 -13.44 35.26
C LYS A 106 -4.85 -11.99 35.24
N ALA A 107 -5.75 -11.69 34.32
CA ALA A 107 -6.32 -10.36 34.21
C ALA A 107 -7.19 -10.04 35.44
N SER A 108 -7.05 -8.82 35.94
CA SER A 108 -7.84 -8.30 37.06
C SER A 108 -8.89 -7.28 36.61
N HIS A 109 -8.76 -6.78 35.37
CA HIS A 109 -9.57 -5.73 34.82
C HIS A 109 -10.09 -6.06 33.41
N VAL A 110 -11.36 -5.76 33.14
CA VAL A 110 -11.98 -5.97 31.83
C VAL A 110 -12.64 -4.69 31.35
N ILE A 111 -12.29 -4.25 30.14
CA ILE A 111 -12.92 -3.10 29.48
C ILE A 111 -13.95 -3.62 28.49
N LEU A 112 -15.22 -3.34 28.75
CA LEU A 112 -16.32 -3.66 27.86
C LEU A 112 -16.41 -2.64 26.71
N LEU A 113 -16.25 -3.10 25.48
CA LEU A 113 -16.37 -2.27 24.27
C LEU A 113 -17.79 -2.34 23.73
N GLY A 114 -18.52 -1.23 23.87
CA GLY A 114 -19.90 -1.08 23.40
C GLY A 114 -20.92 -0.82 24.49
N GLY A 115 -22.03 -0.18 24.08
CA GLY A 115 -23.10 0.22 24.98
C GLY A 115 -23.82 -0.97 25.64
N ALA A 116 -24.66 -0.70 26.64
CA ALA A 116 -25.39 -1.74 27.37
C ALA A 116 -26.33 -2.59 26.48
N GLY A 117 -26.79 -2.05 25.34
CA GLY A 117 -27.60 -2.80 24.37
C GLY A 117 -26.79 -3.86 23.58
N VAL A 118 -25.47 -3.68 23.48
CA VAL A 118 -24.55 -4.64 22.86
C VAL A 118 -23.99 -5.55 23.94
N MET A 119 -23.37 -4.97 24.95
CA MET A 119 -22.71 -5.65 26.05
C MET A 119 -23.60 -5.63 27.31
N GLY A 120 -24.61 -6.50 27.34
CA GLY A 120 -25.70 -6.49 28.33
C GLY A 120 -25.32 -6.89 29.77
N THR A 121 -26.27 -6.71 30.68
CA THR A 121 -26.13 -6.97 32.13
C THR A 121 -25.59 -8.37 32.49
N PRO A 122 -25.97 -9.47 31.80
CA PRO A 122 -25.42 -10.79 32.11
C PRO A 122 -23.89 -10.88 31.97
N ILE A 123 -23.27 -10.04 31.14
CA ILE A 123 -21.81 -10.01 31.00
C ILE A 123 -21.18 -9.36 32.24
N SER A 124 -21.67 -8.19 32.66
CA SER A 124 -21.13 -7.49 33.83
C SER A 124 -21.35 -8.28 35.13
N GLU A 125 -22.52 -8.90 35.31
CA GLU A 125 -22.80 -9.74 36.48
C GLU A 125 -21.87 -10.97 36.54
N ALA A 126 -21.56 -11.57 35.39
CA ALA A 126 -20.60 -12.67 35.32
C ALA A 126 -19.17 -12.23 35.68
N LEU A 127 -18.75 -11.03 35.25
CA LEU A 127 -17.45 -10.46 35.62
C LEU A 127 -17.36 -10.17 37.13
N GLU A 128 -18.40 -9.58 37.71
CA GLU A 128 -18.49 -9.32 39.16
C GLU A 128 -18.46 -10.61 39.97
N THR A 129 -19.21 -11.62 39.53
CA THR A 129 -19.22 -12.95 40.16
C THR A 129 -17.85 -13.62 40.12
N ALA A 130 -17.09 -13.39 39.03
CA ALA A 130 -15.72 -13.85 38.89
C ALA A 130 -14.70 -13.00 39.69
N GLY A 131 -15.12 -11.95 40.37
CA GLY A 131 -14.25 -11.05 41.14
C GLY A 131 -13.40 -10.12 40.28
N LEU A 132 -13.80 -9.88 39.03
CA LEU A 132 -13.09 -9.00 38.09
C LEU A 132 -13.62 -7.58 38.20
N THR A 133 -12.70 -6.61 38.21
CA THR A 133 -13.08 -5.21 38.02
C THR A 133 -13.39 -4.97 36.55
N TRP A 134 -14.33 -4.09 36.25
CA TRP A 134 -14.67 -3.77 34.88
C TRP A 134 -15.10 -2.33 34.69
N GLU A 135 -14.86 -1.82 33.50
CA GLU A 135 -15.41 -0.55 33.03
C GLU A 135 -16.03 -0.72 31.65
N ARG A 136 -16.76 0.29 31.19
CA ARG A 136 -17.40 0.28 29.87
C ARG A 136 -17.00 1.51 29.10
N ILE A 137 -16.55 1.29 27.86
CA ILE A 137 -16.35 2.32 26.86
C ILE A 137 -17.33 2.02 25.73
N GLY A 138 -18.49 2.68 25.77
CA GLY A 138 -19.58 2.39 24.87
C GLY A 138 -20.69 3.44 24.92
N GLY A 139 -21.02 3.99 23.75
CA GLY A 139 -22.08 4.98 23.57
C GLY A 139 -23.41 4.38 23.11
N ALA A 140 -24.34 5.25 22.72
CA ALA A 140 -25.61 4.88 22.12
C ALA A 140 -25.44 4.23 20.73
N ASP A 141 -24.36 4.57 20.04
CA ASP A 141 -23.97 3.98 18.76
C ASP A 141 -22.44 3.87 18.62
N ARG A 142 -22.00 3.38 17.45
CA ARG A 142 -20.59 3.21 17.11
C ARG A 142 -19.82 4.52 17.01
N TYR A 143 -20.48 5.62 16.64
CA TYR A 143 -19.85 6.93 16.48
C TYR A 143 -19.54 7.53 17.85
N GLU A 144 -20.48 7.43 18.78
CA GLU A 144 -20.26 7.83 20.16
C GLU A 144 -19.26 6.89 20.86
N THR A 145 -19.33 5.58 20.62
CA THR A 145 -18.31 4.66 21.14
C THR A 145 -16.90 5.01 20.66
N ALA A 146 -16.74 5.32 19.37
CA ALA A 146 -15.45 5.77 18.82
C ALA A 146 -14.98 7.08 19.43
N ALA A 147 -15.87 8.03 19.68
CA ALA A 147 -15.56 9.26 20.39
C ALA A 147 -15.08 9.02 21.83
N LEU A 148 -15.72 8.08 22.56
CA LEU A 148 -15.33 7.72 23.92
C LEU A 148 -13.98 6.99 23.96
N VAL A 149 -13.71 6.09 23.00
CA VAL A 149 -12.39 5.46 22.87
C VAL A 149 -11.33 6.52 22.54
N ALA A 150 -11.64 7.49 21.67
CA ALA A 150 -10.75 8.59 21.36
C ALA A 150 -10.42 9.46 22.58
N ASP A 151 -11.37 9.68 23.50
CA ASP A 151 -11.11 10.41 24.75
C ASP A 151 -10.09 9.69 25.65
N HIS A 152 -10.16 8.35 25.68
CA HIS A 152 -9.20 7.54 26.43
C HIS A 152 -7.80 7.60 25.81
N LEU A 153 -7.70 7.82 24.50
CA LEU A 153 -6.45 7.86 23.74
C LEU A 153 -5.80 9.26 23.73
N GLY A 154 -6.61 10.29 23.55
CA GLY A 154 -6.16 11.64 23.20
C GLY A 154 -5.82 11.78 21.71
N GLY A 155 -5.73 13.02 21.23
CA GLY A 155 -5.49 13.33 19.82
C GLY A 155 -4.02 13.33 19.39
N ASN A 156 -3.04 13.40 20.31
CA ASN A 156 -1.59 13.27 20.07
C ASN A 156 -1.03 13.84 18.73
N GLY A 157 -1.59 14.95 18.23
CA GLY A 157 -1.22 15.56 16.94
C GLY A 157 -1.71 14.82 15.69
N GLN A 158 -2.46 13.72 15.82
CA GLN A 158 -3.08 13.01 14.68
C GLN A 158 -4.38 12.27 15.04
N VAL A 159 -5.27 12.16 14.06
CA VAL A 159 -6.53 11.40 14.18
C VAL A 159 -6.86 10.70 12.88
N VAL A 160 -7.39 9.48 12.96
CA VAL A 160 -7.90 8.74 11.81
C VAL A 160 -9.42 8.94 11.71
N LEU A 161 -9.93 9.18 10.49
CA LEU A 161 -11.35 9.19 10.18
C LEU A 161 -11.68 8.09 9.16
N THR A 162 -12.60 7.20 9.51
CA THR A 162 -13.05 6.11 8.61
C THR A 162 -14.58 6.02 8.58
N SER A 163 -15.16 5.26 7.64
CA SER A 163 -16.60 5.02 7.62
C SER A 163 -17.04 4.10 8.76
N GLY A 164 -18.11 4.49 9.45
CA GLY A 164 -18.83 3.65 10.40
C GLY A 164 -19.92 2.80 9.74
N GLU A 165 -20.15 2.89 8.43
CA GLU A 165 -21.19 2.14 7.72
C GLU A 165 -20.65 0.85 7.10
N ASN A 166 -19.37 0.84 6.72
CA ASN A 166 -18.63 -0.31 6.24
C ASN A 166 -17.20 -0.27 6.80
N PHE A 167 -16.68 -1.40 7.25
CA PHE A 167 -15.54 -1.44 8.17
C PHE A 167 -14.17 -1.89 7.66
N PRO A 168 -13.95 -2.26 6.38
CA PRO A 168 -12.62 -2.70 5.95
C PRO A 168 -11.56 -1.60 6.09
N ASP A 169 -11.96 -0.33 5.98
CA ASP A 169 -11.04 0.81 6.06
C ASP A 169 -10.52 1.03 7.49
N ALA A 170 -11.39 0.89 8.50
CA ALA A 170 -10.99 0.93 9.92
C ALA A 170 -10.05 -0.22 10.29
N LEU A 171 -10.31 -1.41 9.76
CA LEU A 171 -9.46 -2.59 9.99
C LEU A 171 -8.10 -2.45 9.31
N ALA A 172 -8.07 -1.92 8.09
CA ALA A 172 -6.85 -1.69 7.31
C ALA A 172 -5.85 -0.79 8.02
N ILE A 173 -6.33 0.29 8.65
CA ILE A 173 -5.48 1.27 9.33
C ILE A 173 -5.25 0.94 10.81
N GLY A 174 -5.93 -0.06 11.35
CA GLY A 174 -5.86 -0.49 12.75
C GLY A 174 -4.43 -0.65 13.27
N PRO A 175 -3.52 -1.37 12.60
CA PRO A 175 -2.13 -1.52 13.04
C PRO A 175 -1.36 -0.20 13.09
N TYR A 176 -1.46 0.66 12.08
CA TYR A 176 -0.83 1.99 12.09
C TYR A 176 -1.33 2.81 13.28
N ALA A 177 -2.65 2.86 13.46
CA ALA A 177 -3.30 3.57 14.56
C ALA A 177 -2.89 2.96 15.92
N GLY A 178 -2.68 1.65 15.96
CA GLY A 178 -2.15 0.92 17.10
C GLY A 178 -0.74 1.36 17.48
N ILE A 179 0.21 1.24 16.54
CA ILE A 179 1.63 1.58 16.74
C ILE A 179 1.80 3.02 17.21
N THR A 180 0.98 3.93 16.69
CA THR A 180 1.03 5.37 16.99
C THR A 180 0.13 5.81 18.13
N GLU A 181 -0.66 4.89 18.70
CA GLU A 181 -1.76 5.20 19.63
C GLU A 181 -2.72 6.30 19.11
N THR A 182 -2.92 6.35 17.79
CA THR A 182 -3.79 7.32 17.12
C THR A 182 -5.27 6.92 17.29
N PRO A 183 -6.14 7.82 17.74
CA PRO A 183 -7.57 7.54 17.81
C PRO A 183 -8.20 7.36 16.43
N ILE A 184 -9.10 6.38 16.31
CA ILE A 184 -9.93 6.16 15.12
C ILE A 184 -11.34 6.68 15.41
N LEU A 185 -11.75 7.70 14.66
CA LEU A 185 -13.12 8.22 14.65
C LEU A 185 -13.89 7.69 13.45
N LEU A 186 -15.22 7.63 13.58
CA LEU A 186 -16.13 7.10 12.57
C LEU A 186 -17.05 8.21 12.01
N THR A 187 -17.38 8.13 10.72
CA THR A 187 -18.36 9.00 10.05
C THR A 187 -19.33 8.19 9.18
N LYS A 188 -20.48 8.76 8.82
CA LYS A 188 -21.31 8.25 7.71
C LYS A 188 -20.78 8.78 6.39
N ALA A 189 -21.20 8.19 5.27
CA ALA A 189 -20.73 8.57 3.95
C ALA A 189 -21.07 10.02 3.56
N GLN A 190 -22.26 10.49 3.96
CA GLN A 190 -22.81 11.80 3.58
C GLN A 190 -23.16 12.69 4.77
N GLU A 191 -22.86 12.25 5.99
CA GLU A 191 -23.12 13.03 7.21
C GLU A 191 -21.97 12.82 8.21
N LEU A 192 -21.39 13.91 8.70
CA LEU A 192 -20.44 13.89 9.81
C LEU A 192 -21.24 13.98 11.12
N PRO A 193 -21.32 12.88 11.92
CA PRO A 193 -22.09 12.89 13.15
C PRO A 193 -21.58 14.00 14.09
N THR A 194 -22.50 14.66 14.79
CA THR A 194 -22.17 15.78 15.69
C THR A 194 -21.13 15.41 16.73
N ILE A 195 -21.21 14.21 17.30
CA ILE A 195 -20.21 13.72 18.27
C ILE A 195 -18.82 13.56 17.65
N THR A 196 -18.74 13.03 16.43
CA THR A 196 -17.49 12.91 15.67
C THR A 196 -16.90 14.28 15.38
N ARG A 197 -17.72 15.23 14.91
CA ARG A 197 -17.28 16.61 14.66
C ARG A 197 -16.71 17.25 15.92
N HIS A 198 -17.44 17.17 17.04
CA HIS A 198 -16.97 17.75 18.30
C HIS A 198 -15.65 17.16 18.80
N ARG A 199 -15.40 15.86 18.55
CA ARG A 199 -14.10 15.26 18.86
C ARG A 199 -12.99 15.76 17.95
N LEU A 200 -13.25 15.86 16.64
CA LEU A 200 -12.29 16.45 15.70
C LEU A 200 -11.98 17.91 16.06
N GLU A 201 -12.98 18.71 16.42
CA GLU A 201 -12.81 20.10 16.91
C GLU A 201 -11.96 20.12 18.18
N GLY A 202 -12.25 19.25 19.15
CA GLY A 202 -11.49 19.13 20.40
C GLY A 202 -10.02 18.75 20.18
N PHE A 203 -9.70 18.04 19.10
CA PHE A 203 -8.33 17.73 18.69
C PHE A 203 -7.71 18.79 17.78
N GLY A 204 -8.43 19.84 17.38
CA GLY A 204 -7.93 20.82 16.39
C GLY A 204 -7.80 20.25 14.96
N ALA A 205 -8.53 19.17 14.67
CA ALA A 205 -8.56 18.47 13.38
C ALA A 205 -9.72 18.92 12.48
N TYR A 206 -10.61 19.80 12.97
CA TYR A 206 -11.74 20.31 12.22
C TYR A 206 -11.95 21.82 12.46
N GLN A 207 -12.02 22.60 11.39
CA GLN A 207 -12.32 24.03 11.43
C GLN A 207 -12.88 24.52 10.08
N LEU A 208 -13.86 25.44 10.12
CA LEU A 208 -14.46 26.04 8.91
C LEU A 208 -13.85 27.40 8.53
N ASN A 209 -12.87 27.89 9.29
CA ASN A 209 -12.22 29.19 9.07
C ASN A 209 -10.80 28.97 8.52
N GLU A 210 -10.49 29.61 7.39
CA GLU A 210 -9.27 29.37 6.59
C GLU A 210 -7.94 29.88 7.20
N GLU A 211 -7.97 30.61 8.32
CA GLU A 211 -6.81 31.34 8.84
C GLU A 211 -6.04 30.62 9.98
N ALA A 212 -6.47 29.43 10.41
CA ALA A 212 -5.82 28.71 11.50
C ALA A 212 -4.82 27.66 10.99
N GLU A 213 -3.61 27.67 11.54
CA GLU A 213 -2.61 26.64 11.26
C GLU A 213 -3.07 25.27 11.78
N ALA A 214 -2.93 24.24 10.95
CA ALA A 214 -3.28 22.87 11.33
C ALA A 214 -2.36 22.36 12.44
N VAL A 215 -2.90 22.16 13.64
CA VAL A 215 -2.15 21.62 14.80
C VAL A 215 -2.20 20.08 14.83
N THR A 216 -3.15 19.48 14.12
CA THR A 216 -3.39 18.03 14.11
C THR A 216 -3.55 17.54 12.67
N ARG A 217 -2.86 16.43 12.34
CA ARG A 217 -2.98 15.73 11.06
C ARG A 217 -4.22 14.85 11.04
N THR A 218 -5.01 14.92 9.99
CA THR A 218 -6.16 14.02 9.80
C THR A 218 -5.88 12.99 8.73
N ILE A 219 -5.99 11.71 9.05
CA ILE A 219 -5.84 10.61 8.09
C ILE A 219 -7.23 10.08 7.76
N VAL A 220 -7.72 10.36 6.56
CA VAL A 220 -9.00 9.86 6.06
C VAL A 220 -8.77 8.55 5.34
N VAL A 221 -9.40 7.46 5.77
CA VAL A 221 -9.27 6.14 5.12
C VAL A 221 -10.59 5.75 4.49
N GLY A 222 -10.57 5.61 3.15
CA GLY A 222 -11.74 5.37 2.33
C GLY A 222 -11.84 6.36 1.16
N GLY A 223 -12.33 5.88 0.02
CA GLY A 223 -12.56 6.72 -1.17
C GLY A 223 -13.76 7.66 -1.02
N GLU A 224 -13.94 8.57 -1.98
CA GLU A 224 -15.03 9.56 -1.95
C GLU A 224 -16.44 8.95 -1.95
N GLY A 225 -16.60 7.75 -2.51
CA GLY A 225 -17.88 7.03 -2.45
C GLY A 225 -18.22 6.48 -1.05
N VAL A 226 -17.24 6.45 -0.14
CA VAL A 226 -17.39 5.94 1.24
C VAL A 226 -17.33 7.07 2.27
N ILE A 227 -16.58 8.14 1.97
CA ILE A 227 -16.51 9.39 2.75
C ILE A 227 -16.50 10.54 1.76
N ALA A 228 -17.66 11.18 1.58
CA ALA A 228 -17.88 12.21 0.57
C ALA A 228 -16.96 13.43 0.74
N PRO A 229 -16.67 14.18 -0.34
CA PRO A 229 -15.91 15.43 -0.27
C PRO A 229 -16.46 16.43 0.76
N THR A 230 -17.79 16.54 0.86
CA THR A 230 -18.47 17.42 1.81
C THR A 230 -18.17 17.12 3.29
N ILE A 231 -17.75 15.90 3.60
CA ILE A 231 -17.37 15.51 4.98
C ILE A 231 -16.00 16.05 5.34
N VAL A 232 -15.12 16.20 4.35
CA VAL A 232 -13.71 16.54 4.59
C VAL A 232 -13.39 18.01 4.38
N GLU A 233 -14.34 18.81 3.89
CA GLU A 233 -14.17 20.27 3.66
C GLU A 233 -13.66 21.01 4.90
N GLY A 234 -14.09 20.61 6.10
CA GLY A 234 -13.67 21.23 7.35
C GLY A 234 -12.44 20.58 8.01
N LEU A 235 -11.85 19.52 7.43
CA LEU A 235 -10.72 18.83 8.04
C LEU A 235 -9.40 19.56 7.81
N THR A 236 -8.59 19.68 8.85
CA THR A 236 -7.25 20.27 8.77
C THR A 236 -6.18 19.19 8.61
N GLY A 237 -5.06 19.53 7.97
CA GLY A 237 -3.91 18.63 7.81
C GLY A 237 -4.25 17.27 7.16
N MET A 238 -5.20 17.26 6.21
CA MET A 238 -5.79 16.01 5.71
C MET A 238 -4.86 15.26 4.75
N THR A 239 -4.66 13.97 5.00
CA THR A 239 -4.18 12.98 4.03
C THR A 239 -5.27 11.95 3.79
N ARG A 240 -5.56 11.58 2.54
CA ARG A 240 -6.55 10.53 2.23
C ARG A 240 -5.86 9.27 1.71
N LEU A 241 -6.15 8.13 2.33
CA LEU A 241 -5.73 6.79 1.93
C LEU A 241 -6.94 6.04 1.34
N SER A 242 -6.86 5.63 0.09
CA SER A 242 -7.98 4.92 -0.55
C SER A 242 -7.54 4.07 -1.73
N GLY A 243 -8.31 3.04 -2.03
CA GLY A 243 -8.17 2.24 -3.25
C GLY A 243 -9.52 1.96 -3.91
N LYS A 244 -9.47 1.32 -5.08
CA LYS A 244 -10.67 0.91 -5.85
C LYS A 244 -11.56 -0.09 -5.11
N ASP A 245 -10.99 -0.79 -4.14
CA ASP A 245 -11.64 -1.81 -3.31
C ASP A 245 -10.92 -1.88 -1.95
N ARG A 246 -11.47 -2.68 -1.03
CA ARG A 246 -10.95 -2.86 0.33
C ARG A 246 -9.50 -3.36 0.39
N TYR A 247 -9.09 -4.20 -0.57
CA TYR A 247 -7.74 -4.76 -0.60
C TYR A 247 -6.74 -3.69 -1.04
N ALA A 248 -7.13 -2.85 -1.99
CA ALA A 248 -6.34 -1.71 -2.41
C ALA A 248 -6.22 -0.65 -1.29
N THR A 249 -7.29 -0.35 -0.56
CA THR A 249 -7.19 0.54 0.62
C THR A 249 -6.28 -0.05 1.71
N ALA A 250 -6.39 -1.35 2.00
CA ALA A 250 -5.51 -2.03 2.95
C ALA A 250 -4.03 -1.97 2.55
N ALA A 251 -3.73 -2.18 1.26
CA ALA A 251 -2.37 -2.02 0.77
C ALA A 251 -1.86 -0.57 0.83
N GLN A 252 -2.73 0.44 0.62
CA GLN A 252 -2.34 1.84 0.81
C GLN A 252 -2.04 2.15 2.27
N ALA A 253 -2.82 1.62 3.23
CA ALA A 253 -2.52 1.76 4.66
C ALA A 253 -1.17 1.12 5.04
N PHE A 254 -0.85 -0.04 4.46
CA PHE A 254 0.46 -0.67 4.62
C PHE A 254 1.60 0.21 4.05
N LEU A 255 1.49 0.65 2.80
CA LEU A 255 2.52 1.48 2.17
C LEU A 255 2.74 2.80 2.91
N PHE A 256 1.65 3.40 3.39
CA PHE A 256 1.68 4.58 4.24
C PHE A 256 2.46 4.33 5.54
N THR A 257 2.21 3.19 6.20
CA THR A 257 2.95 2.81 7.41
C THR A 257 4.46 2.67 7.13
N GLN A 258 4.82 2.04 6.00
CA GLN A 258 6.22 1.89 5.57
C GLN A 258 6.88 3.23 5.22
N GLU A 259 6.13 4.21 4.73
CA GLU A 259 6.65 5.55 4.44
C GLU A 259 6.97 6.32 5.73
N GLU A 260 6.09 6.22 6.74
CA GLU A 260 6.23 6.93 8.02
C GLU A 260 7.34 6.34 8.91
N PHE A 261 7.49 5.02 8.93
CA PHE A 261 8.46 4.33 9.79
C PHE A 261 9.71 3.82 9.03
N GLY A 262 9.72 3.93 7.69
CA GLY A 262 10.67 3.22 6.84
C GLY A 262 10.30 1.74 6.67
N THR A 263 11.06 1.02 5.85
CA THR A 263 11.09 -0.45 5.95
C THR A 263 11.78 -0.77 7.26
N ASP A 264 11.02 -0.96 8.34
CA ASP A 264 11.53 -1.15 9.71
C ASP A 264 12.77 -2.08 9.70
N PRO A 265 13.86 -1.74 10.42
CA PRO A 265 14.97 -2.66 10.56
C PRO A 265 14.35 -3.90 11.18
N ALA A 266 14.55 -5.04 10.51
CA ALA A 266 14.24 -6.32 11.12
C ALA A 266 14.66 -6.31 12.59
N ASP A 267 13.96 -7.11 13.40
CA ASP A 267 14.53 -7.49 14.69
C ASP A 267 16.01 -7.92 14.49
N ALA A 268 16.79 -8.03 15.56
CA ALA A 268 18.17 -8.46 15.42
C ALA A 268 18.35 -9.83 14.70
N SER A 269 17.25 -10.56 14.40
CA SER A 269 17.22 -11.81 13.64
C SER A 269 17.11 -11.63 12.12
N GLY A 270 16.62 -10.51 11.61
CA GLY A 270 16.48 -10.29 10.16
C GLY A 270 15.09 -10.64 9.60
N GLU A 271 14.18 -11.20 10.39
CA GLU A 271 12.86 -11.68 9.95
C GLU A 271 11.79 -10.59 10.00
N GLN A 272 10.87 -10.58 9.02
CA GLN A 272 9.66 -9.76 9.08
C GLN A 272 8.42 -10.64 9.28
N ARG A 273 7.55 -10.24 10.21
CA ARG A 273 6.29 -10.95 10.50
C ARG A 273 5.11 -10.26 9.83
N ALA A 274 4.17 -11.05 9.34
CA ALA A 274 2.93 -10.57 8.77
C ALA A 274 1.76 -11.48 9.12
N PHE A 275 0.60 -10.86 9.36
CA PHE A 275 -0.67 -11.54 9.50
C PHE A 275 -1.49 -11.38 8.22
N LEU A 276 -2.06 -12.48 7.72
CA LEU A 276 -2.97 -12.47 6.59
C LEU A 276 -4.38 -12.78 7.07
N VAL A 277 -5.30 -11.82 6.90
CA VAL A 277 -6.71 -11.94 7.31
C VAL A 277 -7.64 -11.89 6.09
N THR A 278 -8.87 -12.36 6.22
CA THR A 278 -9.87 -12.16 5.16
C THR A 278 -10.38 -10.72 5.15
N GLY A 279 -10.58 -10.18 3.95
CA GLY A 279 -11.27 -8.91 3.73
C GLY A 279 -12.79 -9.08 3.59
N GLU A 280 -13.37 -10.28 3.73
CA GLU A 280 -14.78 -10.54 3.44
C GLU A 280 -15.66 -10.64 4.70
N ASN A 281 -15.10 -11.16 5.80
CA ASN A 281 -15.77 -11.30 7.10
C ASN A 281 -14.77 -11.05 8.25
N PHE A 282 -15.05 -10.07 9.10
CA PHE A 282 -13.98 -9.37 9.83
C PHE A 282 -13.75 -9.63 11.33
N PRO A 283 -14.47 -10.52 12.05
CA PRO A 283 -14.29 -10.63 13.50
C PRO A 283 -12.87 -11.11 13.86
N ASP A 284 -12.30 -12.02 13.06
CA ASP A 284 -10.93 -12.51 13.25
C ASP A 284 -9.89 -11.42 12.90
N ALA A 285 -10.17 -10.61 11.88
CA ALA A 285 -9.31 -9.50 11.47
C ALA A 285 -9.20 -8.42 12.56
N LEU A 286 -10.31 -8.15 13.26
CA LEU A 286 -10.36 -7.17 14.34
C LEU A 286 -9.39 -7.52 15.47
N VAL A 287 -9.51 -8.74 16.01
CA VAL A 287 -8.68 -9.19 17.14
C VAL A 287 -7.21 -9.34 16.74
N THR A 288 -6.95 -9.64 15.46
CA THR A 288 -5.58 -9.75 14.91
C THR A 288 -4.85 -8.41 14.96
N GLY A 289 -5.55 -7.28 14.82
CA GLY A 289 -4.91 -5.96 14.88
C GLY A 289 -4.13 -5.73 16.19
N ALA A 290 -4.64 -6.21 17.32
CA ALA A 290 -3.95 -6.18 18.61
C ALA A 290 -2.63 -6.98 18.57
N LEU A 291 -2.67 -8.20 18.03
CA LEU A 291 -1.51 -9.07 17.92
C LEU A 291 -0.47 -8.52 16.93
N ALA A 292 -0.93 -7.93 15.82
CA ALA A 292 -0.08 -7.27 14.84
C ALA A 292 0.77 -6.17 15.50
N VAL A 293 0.14 -5.32 16.32
CA VAL A 293 0.86 -4.25 17.03
C VAL A 293 1.75 -4.81 18.16
N LYS A 294 1.32 -5.89 18.83
CA LYS A 294 2.11 -6.56 19.88
C LYS A 294 3.41 -7.16 19.34
N GLN A 295 3.37 -7.77 18.16
CA GLN A 295 4.50 -8.44 17.53
C GLN A 295 5.24 -7.58 16.48
N ASN A 296 4.87 -6.31 16.34
CA ASN A 296 5.40 -5.42 15.30
C ASN A 296 5.30 -6.04 13.90
N ALA A 297 4.14 -6.63 13.61
CA ALA A 297 3.87 -7.37 12.39
C ALA A 297 2.95 -6.60 11.45
N HIS A 298 3.15 -6.81 10.15
CA HIS A 298 2.29 -6.26 9.10
C HIS A 298 0.92 -6.94 9.10
N LEU A 299 -0.13 -6.26 8.66
CA LEU A 299 -1.45 -6.84 8.46
C LEU A 299 -1.86 -6.70 6.98
N PHE A 300 -2.11 -7.83 6.33
CA PHE A 300 -2.56 -7.90 4.94
C PHE A 300 -3.96 -8.50 4.83
N MET A 301 -4.70 -8.10 3.80
CA MET A 301 -6.05 -8.61 3.53
C MET A 301 -6.11 -9.41 2.23
N SER A 302 -6.79 -10.55 2.27
CA SER A 302 -7.05 -11.42 1.11
C SER A 302 -8.54 -11.73 0.96
N SER A 303 -8.97 -12.18 -0.22
CA SER A 303 -10.26 -12.87 -0.36
C SER A 303 -10.11 -14.33 0.08
N HIS A 304 -11.23 -15.04 0.30
CA HIS A 304 -11.23 -16.45 0.69
C HIS A 304 -10.38 -17.36 -0.22
N ALA A 305 -10.55 -17.23 -1.54
CA ALA A 305 -9.95 -18.15 -2.53
C ALA A 305 -8.85 -17.52 -3.41
N GLY A 306 -8.56 -16.23 -3.23
CA GLY A 306 -7.61 -15.53 -4.07
C GLY A 306 -6.87 -14.44 -3.32
N LEU A 307 -5.56 -14.34 -3.56
CA LEU A 307 -4.75 -13.24 -3.05
C LEU A 307 -4.79 -12.09 -4.08
N PRO A 308 -5.40 -10.94 -3.76
CA PRO A 308 -5.47 -9.81 -4.67
C PRO A 308 -4.07 -9.38 -5.12
N ALA A 309 -3.93 -9.02 -6.39
CA ALA A 309 -2.69 -8.55 -7.00
C ALA A 309 -1.99 -7.44 -6.17
N ILE A 310 -2.79 -6.51 -5.65
CA ILE A 310 -2.31 -5.42 -4.81
C ILE A 310 -1.75 -5.92 -3.47
N THR A 311 -2.42 -6.88 -2.83
CA THR A 311 -1.95 -7.52 -1.58
C THR A 311 -0.66 -8.29 -1.83
N TYR A 312 -0.60 -9.09 -2.90
CA TYR A 312 0.61 -9.84 -3.26
C TYR A 312 1.81 -8.93 -3.47
N SER A 313 1.63 -7.81 -4.20
CA SER A 313 2.71 -6.84 -4.39
C SER A 313 3.12 -6.17 -3.09
N ALA A 314 2.17 -5.85 -2.21
CA ALA A 314 2.48 -5.22 -0.93
C ALA A 314 3.34 -6.17 -0.06
N MET A 315 2.97 -7.46 -0.02
CA MET A 315 3.74 -8.50 0.65
C MET A 315 5.13 -8.69 0.01
N GLY A 316 5.23 -8.62 -1.33
CA GLY A 316 6.50 -8.76 -2.03
C GLY A 316 7.43 -7.54 -1.92
N ASN A 317 6.86 -6.35 -1.73
CA ASN A 317 7.62 -5.14 -1.43
C ASN A 317 8.07 -5.07 0.03
N ALA A 318 7.53 -5.93 0.91
CA ALA A 318 7.85 -5.88 2.33
C ALA A 318 9.32 -6.25 2.62
N THR A 319 10.03 -7.01 1.76
CA THR A 319 11.34 -7.55 2.17
C THR A 319 12.42 -7.71 1.09
N GLU A 320 13.68 -7.42 1.46
CA GLU A 320 14.89 -8.10 0.96
C GLU A 320 15.19 -9.39 1.78
N ASN A 321 14.48 -9.61 2.90
CA ASN A 321 14.61 -10.72 3.87
C ASN A 321 13.44 -11.73 3.81
N GLN A 322 13.48 -12.79 4.63
CA GLN A 322 12.41 -13.79 4.71
C GLN A 322 11.17 -13.24 5.43
N LEU A 323 10.00 -13.37 4.81
CA LEU A 323 8.69 -12.99 5.37
C LEU A 323 8.05 -14.22 6.04
N LEU A 324 7.75 -14.12 7.34
CA LEU A 324 6.95 -15.08 8.09
C LEU A 324 5.49 -14.65 8.07
N VAL A 325 4.61 -15.46 7.48
CA VAL A 325 3.19 -15.14 7.34
C VAL A 325 2.33 -16.07 8.18
N THR A 326 1.56 -15.53 9.11
CA THR A 326 0.54 -16.27 9.84
C THR A 326 -0.84 -15.96 9.26
N MET A 327 -1.49 -16.96 8.66
CA MET A 327 -2.86 -16.85 8.19
C MET A 327 -3.83 -16.96 9.37
N ILE A 328 -4.74 -15.99 9.50
CA ILE A 328 -5.74 -16.01 10.57
C ILE A 328 -7.06 -16.56 10.05
N GLY A 329 -7.61 -17.52 10.78
CA GLY A 329 -8.85 -18.21 10.45
C GLY A 329 -8.62 -19.52 9.69
N GLY A 330 -9.61 -20.41 9.77
CA GLY A 330 -9.56 -21.73 9.16
C GLY A 330 -9.64 -21.69 7.63
N GLU A 331 -9.62 -22.86 6.98
CA GLU A 331 -9.65 -22.97 5.52
C GLU A 331 -10.91 -22.33 4.89
N VAL A 332 -12.05 -22.39 5.58
CA VAL A 332 -13.31 -21.73 5.16
C VAL A 332 -13.19 -20.21 5.11
N ILE A 333 -12.26 -19.62 5.87
CA ILE A 333 -12.01 -18.18 5.90
C ILE A 333 -10.93 -17.79 4.89
N LEU A 334 -9.82 -18.52 4.87
CA LEU A 334 -8.74 -18.38 3.90
C LEU A 334 -8.29 -19.76 3.41
N SER A 335 -8.60 -20.08 2.15
CA SER A 335 -8.34 -21.39 1.57
C SER A 335 -6.86 -21.74 1.47
N ASP A 336 -6.55 -23.02 1.34
CA ASP A 336 -5.18 -23.49 1.08
C ASP A 336 -4.63 -23.05 -0.29
N ARG A 337 -5.50 -22.59 -1.20
CA ARG A 337 -5.04 -21.91 -2.42
C ARG A 337 -4.31 -20.60 -2.09
N VAL A 338 -4.83 -19.82 -1.16
CA VAL A 338 -4.15 -18.58 -0.69
C VAL A 338 -2.85 -18.94 0.01
N ARG A 339 -2.85 -19.97 0.88
CA ARG A 339 -1.64 -20.50 1.51
C ARG A 339 -0.58 -20.85 0.48
N GLY A 340 -0.94 -21.59 -0.57
CA GLY A 340 -0.01 -22.00 -1.61
C GLY A 340 0.56 -20.83 -2.40
N ILE A 341 -0.25 -19.77 -2.63
CA ILE A 341 0.23 -18.54 -3.28
C ILE A 341 1.28 -17.83 -2.41
N VAL A 342 1.02 -17.68 -1.11
CA VAL A 342 1.92 -17.01 -0.17
C VAL A 342 3.22 -17.82 0.03
N ALA A 343 3.10 -19.15 0.15
CA ALA A 343 4.24 -20.06 0.28
C ALA A 343 5.03 -20.24 -1.03
N GLY A 344 4.52 -19.72 -2.15
CA GLY A 344 5.13 -19.87 -3.47
C GLY A 344 4.97 -21.25 -4.12
N THR A 345 4.19 -22.16 -3.52
CA THR A 345 3.91 -23.51 -4.06
C THR A 345 2.82 -23.51 -5.13
N LEU A 346 1.98 -22.48 -5.14
CA LEU A 346 1.02 -22.19 -6.21
C LEU A 346 1.36 -20.84 -6.80
N GLN A 347 1.44 -20.79 -8.13
CA GLN A 347 1.47 -19.49 -8.79
C GLN A 347 0.04 -18.92 -8.81
N PRO A 348 -0.16 -17.72 -8.28
CA PRO A 348 -1.41 -17.02 -8.47
C PRO A 348 -1.67 -16.82 -9.96
N PRO A 349 -2.94 -16.81 -10.41
CA PRO A 349 -3.28 -16.55 -11.80
C PRO A 349 -3.09 -15.06 -12.11
N TYR A 350 -1.87 -14.54 -12.01
CA TYR A 350 -1.57 -13.16 -12.32
C TYR A 350 -1.24 -13.03 -13.79
N LEU A 351 -1.98 -12.14 -14.44
CA LEU A 351 -2.03 -11.98 -15.90
C LEU A 351 -0.62 -11.84 -16.50
N LEU A 352 0.32 -11.18 -15.83
CA LEU A 352 1.63 -10.90 -16.39
C LEU A 352 2.76 -11.74 -15.78
N ALA A 353 2.44 -12.85 -15.09
CA ALA A 353 3.45 -13.78 -14.58
C ALA A 353 4.39 -14.26 -15.70
N GLY A 354 5.70 -14.18 -15.44
CA GLY A 354 6.74 -14.51 -16.43
C GLY A 354 7.05 -13.42 -17.45
N LEU A 355 6.33 -12.29 -17.45
CA LEU A 355 6.63 -11.14 -18.30
C LEU A 355 7.69 -10.26 -17.64
N THR A 356 8.77 -9.94 -18.35
CA THR A 356 9.75 -8.92 -17.96
C THR A 356 9.47 -7.63 -18.71
N VAL A 357 9.09 -6.57 -17.99
CA VAL A 357 8.82 -5.24 -18.56
C VAL A 357 9.91 -4.27 -18.12
N VAL A 358 10.42 -3.49 -19.08
CA VAL A 358 11.23 -2.31 -18.76
C VAL A 358 10.36 -1.07 -18.84
N VAL A 359 10.34 -0.32 -17.73
CA VAL A 359 9.68 0.98 -17.65
C VAL A 359 10.77 2.05 -17.67
N ASP A 360 10.65 2.97 -18.61
CA ASP A 360 11.64 4.00 -18.88
C ASP A 360 11.03 5.39 -18.70
N PRO A 361 11.08 5.96 -17.48
CA PRO A 361 10.71 7.35 -17.27
C PRO A 361 11.70 8.27 -18.00
N GLY A 362 11.23 9.01 -19.00
CA GLY A 362 12.05 9.93 -19.79
C GLY A 362 12.83 10.93 -18.94
N HIS A 363 13.97 11.39 -19.44
CA HIS A 363 14.81 12.43 -18.82
C HIS A 363 15.36 12.06 -17.43
N GLY A 364 15.80 13.04 -16.62
CA GLY A 364 16.27 12.85 -15.25
C GLY A 364 17.52 13.66 -14.89
N GLY A 365 17.58 14.15 -13.65
CA GLY A 365 18.67 14.97 -13.14
C GLY A 365 18.78 16.30 -13.90
N LYS A 366 19.93 16.52 -14.56
CA LYS A 366 20.18 17.75 -15.34
C LYS A 366 19.37 17.84 -16.63
N ASP A 367 18.94 16.70 -17.16
CA ASP A 367 18.01 16.68 -18.27
C ASP A 367 16.59 16.83 -17.72
N VAL A 368 16.03 18.04 -17.89
CA VAL A 368 14.69 18.37 -17.40
C VAL A 368 13.58 17.97 -18.36
N GLY A 369 13.94 17.62 -19.61
CA GLY A 369 12.99 17.45 -20.70
C GLY A 369 12.33 18.76 -21.12
N ALA A 370 11.11 18.66 -21.65
CA ALA A 370 10.32 19.83 -21.96
C ALA A 370 9.92 20.62 -20.69
N VAL A 371 9.74 21.94 -20.87
CA VAL A 371 9.36 22.87 -19.79
C VAL A 371 8.00 23.47 -20.12
N GLY A 372 7.04 23.30 -19.21
CA GLY A 372 5.71 23.86 -19.37
C GLY A 372 5.63 25.35 -19.02
N PRO A 373 4.53 26.04 -19.41
CA PRO A 373 4.39 27.47 -19.22
C PRO A 373 4.37 27.91 -17.74
N SER A 374 4.04 27.03 -16.79
CA SER A 374 4.15 27.31 -15.36
C SER A 374 5.54 27.03 -14.78
N GLY A 375 6.53 26.65 -15.61
CA GLY A 375 7.86 26.23 -15.18
C GLY A 375 7.94 24.77 -14.73
N SER A 376 6.92 23.96 -15.02
CA SER A 376 6.95 22.52 -14.73
C SER A 376 7.97 21.80 -15.62
N TYR A 377 8.60 20.75 -15.09
CA TYR A 377 9.57 19.94 -15.83
C TYR A 377 8.99 18.57 -16.16
N GLU A 378 9.16 18.14 -17.41
CA GLU A 378 8.69 16.84 -17.90
C GLU A 378 9.18 15.68 -17.03
N LYS A 379 10.45 15.69 -16.62
CA LYS A 379 11.04 14.64 -15.76
C LYS A 379 10.28 14.40 -14.45
N ASN A 380 9.59 15.43 -13.94
CA ASN A 380 8.82 15.40 -12.68
C ASN A 380 7.42 14.81 -12.88
N SER A 381 6.95 14.69 -14.12
CA SER A 381 5.72 13.98 -14.46
C SER A 381 6.02 12.54 -14.89
N THR A 382 7.07 12.31 -15.69
CA THR A 382 7.39 10.96 -16.20
C THR A 382 7.80 9.99 -15.09
N LEU A 383 8.53 10.45 -14.07
CA LEU A 383 8.97 9.60 -12.95
C LEU A 383 7.79 9.05 -12.13
N PRO A 384 6.87 9.88 -11.59
CA PRO A 384 5.68 9.37 -10.91
C PRO A 384 4.86 8.39 -11.75
N VAL A 385 4.62 8.67 -13.04
CA VAL A 385 3.88 7.74 -13.91
C VAL A 385 4.62 6.41 -14.03
N GLY A 386 5.95 6.43 -14.19
CA GLY A 386 6.77 5.23 -14.26
C GLY A 386 6.77 4.41 -12.97
N LEU A 387 6.81 5.07 -11.81
CA LEU A 387 6.69 4.41 -10.50
C LEU A 387 5.31 3.76 -10.32
N ASN A 388 4.24 4.51 -10.64
CA ASN A 388 2.87 4.01 -10.60
C ASN A 388 2.67 2.80 -11.53
N LEU A 389 3.16 2.88 -12.77
CA LEU A 389 3.09 1.79 -13.73
C LEU A 389 3.87 0.57 -13.25
N THR A 390 5.06 0.78 -12.69
CA THR A 390 5.89 -0.29 -12.13
C THR A 390 5.16 -1.03 -11.02
N ASN A 391 4.49 -0.30 -10.13
CA ASN A 391 3.68 -0.89 -9.08
C ASN A 391 2.54 -1.73 -9.67
N LEU A 392 1.77 -1.21 -10.63
CA LEU A 392 0.67 -1.95 -11.27
C LEU A 392 1.15 -3.23 -11.99
N LEU A 393 2.27 -3.15 -12.70
CA LEU A 393 2.84 -4.29 -13.41
C LEU A 393 3.37 -5.37 -12.46
N ARG A 394 4.04 -4.98 -11.37
CA ARG A 394 4.50 -5.90 -10.31
C ARG A 394 3.31 -6.56 -9.61
N GLN A 395 2.25 -5.81 -9.32
CA GLN A 395 0.98 -6.34 -8.81
C GLN A 395 0.39 -7.40 -9.74
N ALA A 396 0.53 -7.24 -11.05
CA ALA A 396 0.08 -8.20 -12.04
C ALA A 396 1.05 -9.37 -12.28
N GLY A 397 2.09 -9.51 -11.47
CA GLY A 397 3.06 -10.60 -11.54
C GLY A 397 4.21 -10.40 -12.53
N ALA A 398 4.31 -9.24 -13.17
CA ALA A 398 5.43 -8.95 -14.06
C ALA A 398 6.72 -8.67 -13.28
N LYS A 399 7.85 -9.11 -13.81
CA LYS A 399 9.17 -8.61 -13.42
C LYS A 399 9.35 -7.23 -14.04
N VAL A 400 9.57 -6.20 -13.23
CA VAL A 400 9.73 -4.83 -13.75
C VAL A 400 11.09 -4.26 -13.40
N VAL A 401 11.82 -3.81 -14.41
CA VAL A 401 13.09 -3.08 -14.28
C VAL A 401 12.88 -1.65 -14.75
N MET A 402 13.14 -0.68 -13.88
CA MET A 402 13.10 0.73 -14.24
C MET A 402 14.47 1.18 -14.72
N THR A 403 14.54 2.04 -15.74
CA THR A 403 15.81 2.65 -16.15
C THR A 403 16.32 3.65 -15.11
N ARG A 404 15.41 4.32 -14.40
CA ARG A 404 15.69 5.16 -13.21
C ARG A 404 14.52 5.09 -12.22
N THR A 405 14.83 5.19 -10.92
CA THR A 405 13.84 5.20 -9.81
C THR A 405 13.82 6.52 -9.03
N GLY A 406 14.69 7.47 -9.39
CA GLY A 406 14.78 8.79 -8.79
C GLY A 406 15.09 9.87 -9.83
N ASP A 407 15.31 11.11 -9.38
CA ASP A 407 15.69 12.24 -10.23
C ASP A 407 17.19 12.20 -10.59
N VAL A 408 17.60 11.10 -11.21
CA VAL A 408 18.95 10.86 -11.70
C VAL A 408 18.89 10.22 -13.09
N PRO A 409 19.78 10.59 -14.01
CA PRO A 409 19.88 9.90 -15.29
C PRO A 409 20.50 8.51 -15.08
N PRO A 410 20.06 7.47 -15.83
CA PRO A 410 20.63 6.12 -15.77
C PRO A 410 22.14 6.07 -16.02
N SER A 411 22.68 7.01 -16.79
CA SER A 411 24.12 7.12 -17.09
C SER A 411 24.99 7.70 -15.94
N GLY A 412 24.38 8.13 -14.83
CA GLY A 412 25.06 8.71 -13.66
C GLY A 412 25.23 10.23 -13.72
N SER A 413 25.98 10.80 -12.76
CA SER A 413 26.02 12.26 -12.50
C SER A 413 26.63 13.13 -13.61
N SER A 414 27.29 12.55 -14.61
CA SER A 414 27.80 13.23 -15.80
C SER A 414 26.88 12.94 -17.00
N TYR A 415 25.84 13.76 -17.14
CA TYR A 415 24.84 13.61 -18.21
C TYR A 415 25.46 13.89 -19.58
N VAL A 416 25.29 12.92 -20.48
CA VAL A 416 25.54 13.03 -21.92
C VAL A 416 24.40 12.29 -22.61
N GLU A 417 23.56 13.01 -23.37
CA GLU A 417 22.31 12.51 -23.94
C GLU A 417 22.45 11.15 -24.64
N LEU A 418 23.36 11.04 -25.61
CA LEU A 418 23.56 9.79 -26.34
C LEU A 418 23.96 8.63 -25.42
N LYS A 419 24.81 8.89 -24.43
CA LYS A 419 25.26 7.87 -23.46
C LYS A 419 24.10 7.45 -22.55
N ASP A 420 23.22 8.38 -22.21
CA ASP A 420 22.05 8.11 -21.40
C ASP A 420 21.04 7.23 -22.15
N LEU A 421 20.71 7.61 -23.38
CA LEU A 421 19.84 6.83 -24.27
C LEU A 421 20.41 5.42 -24.54
N GLN A 422 21.73 5.30 -24.75
CA GLN A 422 22.42 4.01 -24.86
C GLN A 422 22.32 3.18 -23.58
N THR A 423 22.40 3.81 -22.41
CA THR A 423 22.30 3.11 -21.12
C THR A 423 20.91 2.53 -20.90
N ARG A 424 19.85 3.29 -21.22
CA ARG A 424 18.45 2.84 -21.17
C ARG A 424 18.22 1.61 -22.06
N VAL A 425 18.67 1.68 -23.31
CA VAL A 425 18.62 0.56 -24.28
C VAL A 425 19.41 -0.64 -23.77
N LYS A 426 20.61 -0.41 -23.23
CA LYS A 426 21.47 -1.47 -22.70
C LYS A 426 20.80 -2.23 -21.56
N ILE A 427 20.18 -1.54 -20.61
CA ILE A 427 19.43 -2.16 -19.51
C ILE A 427 18.41 -3.16 -20.08
N ALA A 428 17.58 -2.72 -21.02
CA ALA A 428 16.53 -3.56 -21.58
C ALA A 428 17.03 -4.75 -22.40
N ASN A 429 18.03 -4.53 -23.25
CA ASN A 429 18.61 -5.57 -24.09
C ASN A 429 19.38 -6.61 -23.25
N GLN A 430 20.10 -6.19 -22.21
CA GLN A 430 20.89 -7.12 -21.37
C GLN A 430 20.01 -8.07 -20.57
N ILE A 431 18.88 -7.59 -20.04
CA ILE A 431 17.95 -8.44 -19.30
C ILE A 431 16.98 -9.21 -20.20
N ARG A 432 17.05 -9.01 -21.52
CA ARG A 432 16.13 -9.58 -22.52
C ARG A 432 14.67 -9.34 -22.14
N ALA A 433 14.32 -8.07 -21.90
CA ALA A 433 12.95 -7.72 -21.56
C ALA A 433 11.96 -8.18 -22.64
N ASP A 434 10.75 -8.56 -22.24
CA ASP A 434 9.66 -8.92 -23.15
C ASP A 434 8.95 -7.70 -23.74
N VAL A 435 8.95 -6.59 -23.00
CA VAL A 435 8.32 -5.31 -23.39
C VAL A 435 9.16 -4.13 -22.88
N TYR A 436 9.28 -3.07 -23.68
CA TYR A 436 9.88 -1.79 -23.31
C TYR A 436 8.86 -0.66 -23.45
N VAL A 437 8.68 0.13 -22.39
CA VAL A 437 7.77 1.28 -22.37
C VAL A 437 8.52 2.53 -21.93
N SER A 438 8.70 3.47 -22.84
CA SER A 438 9.21 4.81 -22.54
C SER A 438 8.06 5.78 -22.32
N ILE A 439 8.18 6.65 -21.31
CA ILE A 439 7.12 7.56 -20.87
C ILE A 439 7.65 8.99 -20.96
N HIS A 440 6.93 9.83 -21.70
CA HIS A 440 7.28 11.21 -22.02
C HIS A 440 6.04 12.12 -22.03
N ASN A 441 6.27 13.43 -22.12
CA ASN A 441 5.26 14.41 -22.46
C ASN A 441 5.73 15.24 -23.66
N ASP A 442 4.82 15.45 -24.61
CA ASP A 442 5.10 16.16 -25.85
C ASP A 442 5.24 17.67 -25.57
N ALA A 443 5.83 18.40 -26.52
CA ALA A 443 5.90 19.84 -26.48
C ALA A 443 5.96 20.42 -27.89
N PHE A 444 5.26 21.53 -28.11
CA PHE A 444 5.25 22.21 -29.40
C PHE A 444 5.15 23.73 -29.24
N SER A 445 5.63 24.46 -30.24
CA SER A 445 5.64 25.93 -30.22
C SER A 445 4.24 26.54 -30.24
N ASN A 446 3.25 25.83 -30.79
CA ASN A 446 1.84 26.21 -30.67
C ASN A 446 1.27 25.66 -29.34
N PRO A 447 0.93 26.51 -28.36
CA PRO A 447 0.43 26.08 -27.05
C PRO A 447 -0.97 25.44 -27.12
N GLU A 448 -1.68 25.57 -28.23
CA GLU A 448 -2.97 24.91 -28.45
C GLU A 448 -2.82 23.44 -28.91
N ALA A 449 -1.61 23.00 -29.25
CA ALA A 449 -1.38 21.59 -29.56
C ALA A 449 -1.62 20.75 -28.30
N GLY A 450 -2.36 19.65 -28.45
CA GLY A 450 -2.74 18.78 -27.34
C GLY A 450 -2.99 17.35 -27.80
N GLY A 451 -3.09 16.46 -26.81
CA GLY A 451 -3.48 15.06 -26.95
C GLY A 451 -2.36 14.06 -26.77
N VAL A 452 -2.75 12.79 -26.61
CA VAL A 452 -1.85 11.66 -26.36
C VAL A 452 -1.42 11.02 -27.69
N THR A 453 -0.13 10.69 -27.82
CA THR A 453 0.39 9.91 -28.95
C THR A 453 1.24 8.75 -28.44
N THR A 454 1.08 7.55 -28.99
CA THR A 454 2.00 6.44 -28.74
C THR A 454 2.83 6.17 -29.99
N TYR A 455 4.14 6.22 -29.86
CA TYR A 455 5.09 6.02 -30.95
C TYR A 455 5.68 4.61 -30.96
N ILE A 456 5.86 4.11 -32.18
CA ILE A 456 6.68 2.93 -32.50
C ILE A 456 7.81 3.32 -33.45
N SER A 457 8.85 2.51 -33.56
CA SER A 457 9.88 2.67 -34.58
C SER A 457 9.80 1.57 -35.63
N ALA A 458 9.86 1.96 -36.91
CA ALA A 458 10.01 1.03 -38.02
C ALA A 458 11.42 0.39 -38.06
N GLY A 459 12.39 0.95 -37.34
CA GLY A 459 13.73 0.39 -37.21
C GLY A 459 13.88 -0.65 -36.09
N ASN A 460 12.86 -0.84 -35.24
CA ASN A 460 12.87 -1.87 -34.22
C ASN A 460 12.60 -3.26 -34.86
N PRO A 461 13.37 -4.30 -34.52
CA PRO A 461 13.20 -5.64 -35.10
C PRO A 461 11.86 -6.33 -34.74
N ARG A 462 11.12 -5.80 -33.77
CA ARG A 462 9.82 -6.27 -33.26
C ARG A 462 8.74 -5.21 -33.46
N GLY A 463 8.86 -4.39 -34.51
CA GLY A 463 7.99 -3.24 -34.76
C GLY A 463 6.51 -3.58 -34.98
N GLU A 464 6.17 -4.78 -35.48
CA GLU A 464 4.78 -5.23 -35.62
C GLU A 464 4.14 -5.55 -34.26
N GLU A 465 4.84 -6.28 -33.41
CA GLU A 465 4.42 -6.50 -32.03
C GLU A 465 4.37 -5.20 -31.23
N GLY A 466 5.33 -4.29 -31.46
CA GLY A 466 5.33 -2.94 -30.93
C GLY A 466 4.09 -2.15 -31.35
N ARG A 467 3.62 -2.30 -32.60
CA ARG A 467 2.37 -1.69 -33.08
C ARG A 467 1.16 -2.21 -32.30
N LYS A 468 1.05 -3.53 -32.10
CA LYS A 468 -0.06 -4.14 -31.35
C LYS A 468 -0.09 -3.62 -29.91
N LEU A 469 1.07 -3.58 -29.26
CA LEU A 469 1.24 -3.01 -27.93
C LEU A 469 0.84 -1.52 -27.90
N ALA A 470 1.37 -0.72 -28.83
CA ALA A 470 1.06 0.71 -28.92
C ALA A 470 -0.43 0.97 -29.14
N THR A 471 -1.10 0.16 -29.96
CA THR A 471 -2.55 0.32 -30.21
C THR A 471 -3.35 0.04 -28.95
N ALA A 472 -3.05 -1.03 -28.22
CA ALA A 472 -3.73 -1.35 -26.98
C ALA A 472 -3.48 -0.27 -25.90
N VAL A 473 -2.24 0.18 -25.74
CA VAL A 473 -1.86 1.25 -24.80
C VAL A 473 -2.52 2.57 -25.16
N GLN A 474 -2.49 2.99 -26.43
CA GLN A 474 -3.15 4.21 -26.88
C GLN A 474 -4.65 4.20 -26.53
N GLN A 475 -5.34 3.11 -26.83
CA GLN A 475 -6.78 3.01 -26.59
C GLN A 475 -7.13 3.10 -25.09
N GLU A 476 -6.36 2.43 -24.23
CA GLU A 476 -6.64 2.44 -22.79
C GLU A 476 -6.21 3.74 -22.11
N VAL A 477 -5.10 4.34 -22.51
CA VAL A 477 -4.68 5.65 -21.99
C VAL A 477 -5.75 6.70 -22.28
N ILE A 478 -6.25 6.78 -23.53
CA ILE A 478 -7.30 7.73 -23.90
C ILE A 478 -8.57 7.56 -23.06
N LYS A 479 -8.97 6.32 -22.76
CA LYS A 479 -10.13 6.06 -21.87
C LYS A 479 -9.92 6.53 -20.43
N GLN A 480 -8.68 6.57 -19.95
CA GLN A 480 -8.39 6.97 -18.57
C GLN A 480 -8.19 8.49 -18.43
N VAL A 481 -7.52 9.11 -19.39
CA VAL A 481 -7.11 10.52 -19.29
C VAL A 481 -8.01 11.48 -20.05
N GLU A 482 -8.86 10.96 -20.95
CA GLU A 482 -9.88 11.71 -21.70
C GLU A 482 -9.34 12.89 -22.54
N LEU A 483 -8.04 12.85 -22.88
CA LEU A 483 -7.41 13.81 -23.80
C LEU A 483 -7.65 13.42 -25.27
N GLN A 484 -7.33 14.34 -26.18
CA GLN A 484 -7.45 14.10 -27.62
C GLN A 484 -6.61 12.91 -28.08
N ASP A 485 -7.22 11.97 -28.82
CA ASP A 485 -6.53 10.82 -29.38
C ASP A 485 -5.80 11.14 -30.68
N ARG A 486 -4.47 11.29 -30.60
CA ARG A 486 -3.60 11.54 -31.77
C ARG A 486 -3.12 10.25 -32.44
N LYS A 487 -3.62 9.10 -32.00
CA LYS A 487 -3.38 7.75 -32.53
C LYS A 487 -1.93 7.27 -32.36
N VAL A 488 -1.70 6.03 -32.75
CA VAL A 488 -0.37 5.45 -32.85
C VAL A 488 0.37 6.04 -34.05
N LYS A 489 1.62 6.47 -33.86
CA LYS A 489 2.46 7.03 -34.93
C LYS A 489 3.81 6.32 -35.01
N THR A 490 4.51 6.53 -36.13
CA THR A 490 5.86 6.00 -36.33
C THR A 490 6.89 7.12 -36.18
N ALA A 491 7.85 6.94 -35.29
CA ALA A 491 9.00 7.81 -35.10
C ALA A 491 10.22 6.98 -34.69
N ASN A 492 11.42 7.39 -35.12
CA ASN A 492 12.65 6.65 -34.88
C ASN A 492 13.39 7.12 -33.62
N PHE A 493 12.66 7.37 -32.53
CA PHE A 493 13.26 7.73 -31.25
C PHE A 493 14.26 6.66 -30.80
N TYR A 494 15.37 7.10 -30.23
CA TYR A 494 16.55 6.26 -30.03
C TYR A 494 16.24 4.98 -29.24
N VAL A 495 15.51 5.11 -28.13
CA VAL A 495 15.26 4.00 -27.19
C VAL A 495 14.35 2.93 -27.78
N ILE A 496 13.29 3.32 -28.51
CA ILE A 496 12.38 2.37 -29.16
C ILE A 496 12.96 1.80 -30.46
N LYS A 497 13.89 2.50 -31.11
CA LYS A 497 14.56 2.00 -32.33
C LYS A 497 15.62 0.94 -32.01
N ASN A 498 16.41 1.14 -30.96
CA ASN A 498 17.61 0.32 -30.69
C ASN A 498 17.40 -0.78 -29.62
N THR A 499 16.20 -0.89 -29.08
CA THR A 499 15.76 -2.04 -28.27
C THR A 499 15.45 -3.25 -29.15
N THR A 500 15.53 -4.45 -28.57
CA THR A 500 15.39 -5.73 -29.30
C THR A 500 14.07 -6.47 -29.05
N MET A 501 13.22 -5.89 -28.21
CA MET A 501 11.88 -6.36 -27.87
C MET A 501 10.81 -5.37 -28.39
N PRO A 502 9.51 -5.74 -28.38
CA PRO A 502 8.43 -4.78 -28.63
C PRO A 502 8.59 -3.54 -27.74
N ALA A 503 8.73 -2.38 -28.37
CA ALA A 503 9.06 -1.13 -27.69
C ALA A 503 8.13 0.00 -28.13
N ILE A 504 7.64 0.77 -27.16
CA ILE A 504 6.78 1.93 -27.38
C ILE A 504 7.29 3.15 -26.61
N LEU A 505 6.98 4.34 -27.11
CA LEU A 505 7.17 5.61 -26.41
C LEU A 505 5.82 6.31 -26.33
N VAL A 506 5.33 6.56 -25.13
CA VAL A 506 4.02 7.19 -24.89
C VAL A 506 4.24 8.65 -24.54
N GLU A 507 3.73 9.54 -25.37
CA GLU A 507 3.56 10.96 -25.07
C GLU A 507 2.19 11.18 -24.44
N LEU A 508 2.14 11.47 -23.14
CA LEU A 508 0.91 11.49 -22.35
C LEU A 508 0.06 12.76 -22.53
N GLY A 509 0.55 13.73 -23.28
CA GLY A 509 -0.07 15.03 -23.50
C GLY A 509 1.03 16.07 -23.77
N PHE A 510 0.63 17.31 -24.06
CA PHE A 510 1.56 18.40 -24.35
C PHE A 510 1.80 19.22 -23.09
N ILE A 511 2.99 19.10 -22.49
CA ILE A 511 3.36 19.93 -21.32
C ILE A 511 3.43 21.42 -21.68
N SER A 512 3.60 21.75 -22.97
CA SER A 512 3.52 23.11 -23.50
C SER A 512 2.09 23.68 -23.56
N ASN A 513 1.06 22.84 -23.43
CA ASN A 513 -0.33 23.26 -23.44
C ASN A 513 -0.79 23.61 -22.01
N PRO A 514 -1.20 24.86 -21.72
CA PRO A 514 -1.53 25.28 -20.35
C PRO A 514 -2.68 24.50 -19.68
N LEU A 515 -3.59 23.91 -20.45
CA LEU A 515 -4.68 23.09 -19.91
C LEU A 515 -4.19 21.67 -19.61
N GLU A 516 -3.42 21.07 -20.52
CA GLU A 516 -2.88 19.74 -20.30
C GLU A 516 -1.75 19.74 -19.26
N GLU A 517 -0.93 20.79 -19.16
CA GLU A 517 0.10 20.94 -18.12
C GLU A 517 -0.49 20.74 -16.72
N LYS A 518 -1.60 21.41 -16.42
CA LYS A 518 -2.30 21.30 -15.13
C LYS A 518 -2.74 19.87 -14.81
N LEU A 519 -3.15 19.13 -15.84
CA LEU A 519 -3.52 17.74 -15.71
C LEU A 519 -2.26 16.88 -15.52
N ILE A 520 -1.27 16.98 -16.41
CA ILE A 520 -0.03 16.20 -16.46
C ILE A 520 0.76 16.25 -15.14
N ILE A 521 0.78 17.40 -14.46
CA ILE A 521 1.47 17.56 -13.17
C ILE A 521 0.64 17.07 -11.98
N SER A 522 -0.66 16.80 -12.16
CA SER A 522 -1.53 16.33 -11.08
C SER A 522 -1.28 14.84 -10.76
N PRO A 523 -1.27 14.44 -9.48
CA PRO A 523 -1.16 13.04 -9.10
C PRO A 523 -2.27 12.16 -9.68
N GLU A 524 -3.50 12.69 -9.76
CA GLU A 524 -4.66 11.95 -10.29
C GLU A 524 -4.45 11.55 -11.76
N PHE A 525 -4.00 12.49 -12.60
CA PHE A 525 -3.68 12.21 -14.00
C PHE A 525 -2.55 11.19 -14.13
N GLN A 526 -1.50 11.34 -13.32
CA GLN A 526 -0.34 10.44 -13.37
C GLN A 526 -0.72 8.99 -13.01
N GLN A 527 -1.65 8.81 -12.06
CA GLN A 527 -2.22 7.50 -11.74
C GLN A 527 -3.09 6.97 -12.89
N LYS A 528 -3.97 7.80 -13.45
CA LYS A 528 -4.83 7.45 -14.59
C LYS A 528 -4.02 7.04 -15.83
N ALA A 529 -2.96 7.80 -16.15
CA ALA A 529 -2.04 7.49 -17.24
C ALA A 529 -1.34 6.14 -17.04
N ALA A 530 -0.78 5.89 -15.85
CA ALA A 530 -0.17 4.61 -15.51
C ALA A 530 -1.16 3.44 -15.61
N LEU A 531 -2.40 3.63 -15.14
CA LEU A 531 -3.47 2.65 -15.26
C LEU A 531 -3.83 2.35 -16.72
N GLY A 532 -3.88 3.37 -17.57
CA GLY A 532 -4.12 3.21 -19.01
C GLY A 532 -3.01 2.40 -19.69
N ILE A 533 -1.74 2.73 -19.41
CA ILE A 533 -0.60 1.97 -19.94
C ILE A 533 -0.66 0.50 -19.47
N TYR A 534 -0.91 0.28 -18.18
CA TYR A 534 -1.04 -1.05 -17.60
C TYR A 534 -2.15 -1.88 -18.27
N ARG A 535 -3.36 -1.32 -18.42
CA ARG A 535 -4.48 -2.00 -19.10
C ARG A 535 -4.17 -2.30 -20.56
N GLY A 536 -3.47 -1.39 -21.25
CA GLY A 536 -3.00 -1.63 -22.61
C GLY A 536 -2.05 -2.82 -22.71
N ILE A 537 -1.14 -2.98 -21.73
CA ILE A 537 -0.24 -4.14 -21.66
C ILE A 537 -1.04 -5.43 -21.40
N LEU A 538 -2.07 -5.40 -20.55
CA LEU A 538 -2.96 -6.55 -20.34
C LEU A 538 -3.64 -7.00 -21.64
N ILE A 539 -4.28 -6.06 -22.36
CA ILE A 539 -4.96 -6.34 -23.63
C ILE A 539 -3.97 -6.89 -24.67
N TYR A 540 -2.77 -6.29 -24.76
CA TYR A 540 -1.72 -6.78 -25.65
C TYR A 540 -1.33 -8.23 -25.35
N ARG A 541 -1.38 -8.64 -24.08
CA ARG A 541 -1.10 -10.01 -23.63
C ARG A 541 -2.31 -10.95 -23.71
N GLY A 542 -3.47 -10.45 -24.13
CA GLY A 542 -4.68 -11.24 -24.36
C GLY A 542 -5.58 -11.41 -23.15
N TYR A 543 -5.56 -10.44 -22.21
CA TYR A 543 -6.38 -10.43 -21.00
C TYR A 543 -7.50 -9.40 -21.04
#